data_AF-A0AA43XMG6-F1
#
_entry.id   AF-A0AA43XMG6-F1
#
_cell.length_a   1.000
_cell.length_b   1.000
_cell.length_c   1.000
_cell.angle_alpha   90.00
_cell.angle_beta   90.00
_cell.angle_gamma   90.00
#
_symmetry.space_group_name_H-M   'P 1'
#
loop_
_entity.id
_entity.type
_entity.pdbx_description
1 polymer ?
#
loop_
_entity_poly.entity_id
_entity_poly.type
_entity_poly.pdbx_seq_one_letter_code
_entity_poly.pdbx_strand_id
1 'polypeptide(L)'
;MFTDRKIFVKNTLKILLPYEEVQGHLRDIKGRELYVPKGEKEAYKKLAGDMEIKTFNPEAVENYANLVVDGNYLKGKENIEIENYGALEFTERITEEEIAKGIKSIKNYGKIQCPKEIYGILSQKVAENYGILNREQENSEKGEDSGYTIVANIGALEL
;
A
#
# COMPACT_ATOMS: atom_id res chain seq x y z
N MET A 1 35.84 -13.48 18.54
CA MET A 1 35.06 -14.60 17.99
C MET A 1 34.03 -14.02 17.05
N PHE A 2 33.95 -14.59 15.85
CA PHE A 2 33.35 -14.05 14.63
C PHE A 2 32.04 -13.25 14.85
N THR A 3 31.70 -12.25 14.04
CA THR A 3 31.70 -12.36 12.58
C THR A 3 31.43 -10.98 12.00
N ASP A 4 32.04 -10.67 10.86
CA ASP A 4 31.56 -9.65 9.93
C ASP A 4 30.02 -9.55 9.97
N ARG A 5 29.49 -8.49 10.63
CA ARG A 5 28.03 -8.23 10.68
C ARG A 5 27.62 -7.60 9.35
N LYS A 6 27.81 -8.38 8.31
CA LYS A 6 27.62 -8.01 6.92
C LYS A 6 26.49 -8.85 6.37
N ILE A 7 25.54 -8.19 5.72
CA ILE A 7 24.54 -8.91 4.94
C ILE A 7 24.98 -8.85 3.48
N PHE A 8 25.01 -10.01 2.84
CA PHE A 8 25.21 -10.15 1.40
C PHE A 8 23.92 -10.64 0.77
N VAL A 9 23.32 -9.81 -0.08
CA VAL A 9 22.13 -10.16 -0.85
C VAL A 9 22.47 -10.10 -2.32
N LYS A 10 22.14 -11.16 -3.08
CA LYS A 10 22.49 -11.23 -4.50
C LYS A 10 21.79 -10.15 -5.35
N ASN A 11 20.60 -9.72 -4.95
CA ASN A 11 19.79 -8.79 -5.73
C ASN A 11 19.28 -7.64 -4.86
N THR A 12 18.11 -7.83 -4.23
CA THR A 12 17.38 -6.76 -3.57
C THR A 12 17.20 -7.07 -2.09
N LEU A 13 17.56 -6.14 -1.22
CA LEU A 13 17.25 -6.17 0.21
C LEU A 13 16.23 -5.09 0.55
N LYS A 14 15.17 -5.41 1.30
CA LYS A 14 14.22 -4.44 1.83
C LYS A 14 14.31 -4.43 3.35
N ILE A 15 14.65 -3.29 3.92
CA ILE A 15 14.73 -3.09 5.37
C ILE A 15 13.56 -2.22 5.81
N LEU A 16 12.74 -2.76 6.70
CA LEU A 16 11.55 -2.09 7.25
C LEU A 16 11.87 -1.28 8.52
N LEU A 17 12.98 -1.61 9.18
CA LEU A 17 13.38 -1.01 10.45
C LEU A 17 14.04 0.36 10.25
N PRO A 18 13.89 1.29 11.21
CA PRO A 18 14.63 2.54 11.22
C PRO A 18 16.13 2.27 11.37
N TYR A 19 16.96 3.20 10.87
CA TYR A 19 18.41 3.01 10.87
C TYR A 19 18.98 2.85 12.28
N GLU A 20 18.37 3.50 13.28
CA GLU A 20 18.82 3.47 14.68
C GLU A 20 18.82 2.08 15.28
N GLU A 21 17.84 1.26 14.91
CA GLU A 21 17.76 -0.14 15.33
C GLU A 21 18.76 -1.00 14.56
N VAL A 22 19.02 -0.67 13.29
CA VAL A 22 19.87 -1.49 12.43
C VAL A 22 21.37 -1.25 12.64
N GLN A 23 21.79 -0.01 12.91
CA GLN A 23 23.21 0.35 13.06
C GLN A 23 23.91 -0.39 14.22
N GLY A 24 23.16 -0.79 15.25
CA GLY A 24 23.69 -1.57 16.38
C GLY A 24 23.98 -3.04 16.01
N HIS A 25 23.37 -3.53 14.93
CA HIS A 25 23.40 -4.93 14.53
C HIS A 25 24.12 -5.17 13.20
N LEU A 26 24.23 -4.19 12.32
CA LEU A 26 24.87 -4.30 11.01
C LEU A 26 26.01 -3.30 10.82
N ARG A 27 27.10 -3.73 10.17
CA ARG A 27 28.25 -2.89 9.81
C ARG A 27 28.36 -2.61 8.32
N ASP A 28 27.86 -3.51 7.47
CA ASP A 28 27.94 -3.40 6.02
C ASP A 28 26.78 -4.15 5.38
N ILE A 29 26.28 -3.65 4.26
CA ILE A 29 25.28 -4.30 3.44
C ILE A 29 25.84 -4.31 2.02
N LYS A 30 25.85 -5.49 1.39
CA LYS A 30 26.31 -5.67 0.02
C LYS A 30 25.20 -6.30 -0.81
N GLY A 31 25.00 -5.78 -2.01
CA GLY A 31 24.05 -6.28 -2.98
C GLY A 31 23.91 -5.34 -4.18
N ARG A 32 22.80 -5.46 -4.91
CA ARG A 32 22.51 -4.58 -6.05
C ARG A 32 21.63 -3.41 -5.62
N GLU A 33 20.54 -3.71 -4.93
CA GLU A 33 19.52 -2.74 -4.56
C GLU A 33 19.17 -2.85 -3.07
N LEU A 34 19.02 -1.70 -2.42
CA LEU A 34 18.57 -1.59 -1.03
C LEU A 34 17.33 -0.69 -0.98
N TYR A 35 16.22 -1.25 -0.49
CA TYR A 35 14.99 -0.52 -0.22
C TYR A 35 14.93 -0.16 1.27
N VAL A 36 14.85 1.13 1.57
CA VAL A 36 14.78 1.67 2.95
C VAL A 36 13.60 2.62 3.11
N PRO A 37 13.14 2.88 4.35
CA PRO A 37 12.06 3.83 4.57
C PRO A 37 12.39 5.23 4.01
N LYS A 38 11.36 5.95 3.54
CA LYS A 38 11.50 7.33 3.06
C LYS A 38 12.04 8.22 4.19
N GLY A 39 13.12 8.94 3.93
CA GLY A 39 13.82 9.78 4.92
C GLY A 39 15.09 9.16 5.50
N GLU A 40 15.25 7.83 5.42
CA GLU A 40 16.37 7.10 6.00
C GLU A 40 17.52 6.84 4.99
N LYS A 41 17.36 7.28 3.74
CA LYS A 41 18.31 7.03 2.64
C LYS A 41 19.74 7.42 2.99
N GLU A 42 19.93 8.63 3.52
CA GLU A 42 21.26 9.15 3.85
C GLU A 42 21.90 8.40 5.02
N ALA A 43 21.09 7.90 5.96
CA ALA A 43 21.57 7.10 7.08
C ALA A 43 22.08 5.73 6.60
N TYR A 44 21.27 5.03 5.79
CA TYR A 44 21.63 3.72 5.23
C TYR A 44 22.75 3.77 4.20
N LYS A 45 23.04 4.92 3.59
CA LYS A 45 24.18 5.11 2.68
C LYS A 45 25.51 4.77 3.33
N LYS A 46 25.64 4.98 4.65
CA LYS A 46 26.83 4.60 5.43
C LYS A 46 27.05 3.09 5.51
N LEU A 47 25.97 2.31 5.48
CA LEU A 47 26.01 0.85 5.55
C LEU A 47 26.05 0.20 4.16
N ALA A 48 25.42 0.81 3.15
CA ALA A 48 25.22 0.20 1.84
C ALA A 48 26.34 0.49 0.82
N GLY A 49 27.23 1.46 1.10
CA GLY A 49 28.32 1.84 0.19
C GLY A 49 27.82 2.22 -1.21
N ASP A 50 28.23 1.46 -2.22
CA ASP A 50 27.94 1.73 -3.65
C ASP A 50 26.62 1.12 -4.15
N MET A 51 25.79 0.55 -3.27
CA MET A 51 24.50 -0.02 -3.68
C MET A 51 23.51 1.05 -4.20
N GLU A 52 22.61 0.64 -5.09
CA GLU A 52 21.48 1.50 -5.47
C GLU A 52 20.45 1.54 -4.32
N ILE A 53 20.35 2.68 -3.63
CA ILE A 53 19.42 2.87 -2.51
C ILE A 53 18.12 3.50 -3.02
N LYS A 54 17.05 2.70 -3.00
CA LYS A 54 15.68 3.10 -3.27
C LYS A 54 14.96 3.35 -1.95
N THR A 55 14.08 4.34 -1.94
CA THR A 55 13.21 4.58 -0.79
C THR A 55 11.84 4.00 -1.06
N PHE A 56 11.22 3.42 -0.06
CA PHE A 56 9.80 3.10 -0.09
C PHE A 56 9.11 3.78 1.09
N ASN A 57 7.84 4.11 0.93
CA ASN A 57 7.02 4.47 2.07
C ASN A 57 6.46 3.17 2.66
N PRO A 58 6.88 2.73 3.87
CA PRO A 58 6.34 1.52 4.50
C PRO A 58 4.84 1.60 4.74
N GLU A 59 4.32 2.83 4.86
CA GLU A 59 2.91 3.12 5.07
C GLU A 59 2.13 3.21 3.74
N ALA A 60 2.82 3.23 2.58
CA ALA A 60 2.15 3.26 1.29
C ALA A 60 1.76 1.86 0.80
N VAL A 61 0.51 1.72 0.39
CA VAL A 61 -0.08 0.51 -0.18
C VAL A 61 -0.58 0.82 -1.58
N GLU A 62 0.00 0.16 -2.58
CA GLU A 62 -0.45 0.26 -3.97
C GLU A 62 -1.26 -0.99 -4.34
N ASN A 63 -2.53 -0.83 -4.68
CA ASN A 63 -3.39 -1.92 -5.13
C ASN A 63 -3.63 -1.84 -6.64
N TYR A 64 -3.14 -2.83 -7.39
CA TYR A 64 -3.32 -2.95 -8.84
C TYR A 64 -4.37 -4.01 -9.25
N ALA A 65 -4.87 -4.79 -8.30
CA ALA A 65 -5.78 -5.90 -8.55
C ALA A 65 -6.91 -5.88 -7.50
N ASN A 66 -7.07 -6.92 -6.70
CA ASN A 66 -8.08 -6.97 -5.65
C ASN A 66 -7.42 -6.92 -4.28
N LEU A 67 -7.79 -5.95 -3.44
CA LEU A 67 -7.35 -5.83 -2.06
C LEU A 67 -8.57 -5.82 -1.14
N VAL A 68 -8.62 -6.78 -0.21
CA VAL A 68 -9.65 -6.83 0.82
C VAL A 68 -9.05 -6.31 2.13
N VAL A 69 -9.73 -5.35 2.75
CA VAL A 69 -9.33 -4.71 4.00
C VAL A 69 -10.37 -5.01 5.08
N ASP A 70 -9.92 -5.65 6.15
CA ASP A 70 -10.68 -5.91 7.37
C ASP A 70 -9.91 -5.38 8.60
N GLY A 71 -10.49 -5.52 9.80
CA GLY A 71 -9.81 -5.13 11.04
C GLY A 71 -8.47 -5.85 11.26
N ASN A 72 -8.32 -7.09 10.77
CA ASN A 72 -7.05 -7.81 10.88
C ASN A 72 -5.97 -7.20 9.99
N TYR A 73 -6.32 -6.76 8.78
CA TYR A 73 -5.40 -6.10 7.85
C TYR A 73 -4.86 -4.80 8.44
N LEU A 74 -5.70 -4.04 9.15
CA LEU A 74 -5.30 -2.78 9.81
C LEU A 74 -4.64 -2.99 11.18
N LYS A 75 -4.68 -4.20 11.73
CA LYS A 75 -4.13 -4.48 13.06
C LYS A 75 -2.62 -4.20 13.11
N GLY A 76 -2.24 -3.24 13.95
CA GLY A 76 -0.84 -2.83 14.11
C GLY A 76 -0.31 -1.97 12.96
N LYS A 77 -1.17 -1.53 12.03
CA LYS A 77 -0.86 -0.51 11.03
C LYS A 77 -1.41 0.83 11.49
N GLU A 78 -0.64 1.88 11.30
CA GLU A 78 -1.03 3.25 11.57
C GLU A 78 -0.69 4.10 10.35
N ASN A 79 -1.53 5.09 10.05
CA ASN A 79 -1.29 6.10 9.02
C ASN A 79 -1.00 5.61 7.59
N ILE A 80 -1.59 4.48 7.15
CA ILE A 80 -1.37 3.97 5.80
C ILE A 80 -1.93 4.90 4.73
N GLU A 81 -1.18 5.08 3.65
CA GLU A 81 -1.57 5.81 2.44
C GLU A 81 -1.88 4.77 1.36
N ILE A 82 -3.11 4.77 0.83
CA ILE A 82 -3.53 3.77 -0.16
C ILE A 82 -3.64 4.42 -1.53
N GLU A 83 -2.97 3.88 -2.53
CA GLU A 83 -3.21 4.17 -3.94
C GLU A 83 -3.94 2.97 -4.57
N ASN A 84 -5.22 3.17 -4.90
CA ASN A 84 -6.06 2.13 -5.46
C ASN A 84 -6.22 2.28 -6.97
N TYR A 85 -5.64 1.38 -7.75
CA TYR A 85 -5.81 1.25 -9.19
C TYR A 85 -6.77 0.11 -9.58
N GLY A 86 -7.03 -0.84 -8.67
CA GLY A 86 -7.91 -1.99 -8.88
C GLY A 86 -9.22 -1.94 -8.08
N ALA A 87 -9.65 -3.08 -7.54
CA ALA A 87 -10.78 -3.18 -6.61
C ALA A 87 -10.29 -3.23 -5.16
N LEU A 88 -10.78 -2.32 -4.33
CA LEU A 88 -10.53 -2.25 -2.90
C LEU A 88 -11.85 -2.51 -2.17
N GLU A 89 -11.90 -3.58 -1.38
CA GLU A 89 -13.11 -4.00 -0.68
C GLU A 89 -12.88 -3.93 0.82
N PHE A 90 -13.73 -3.17 1.52
CA PHE A 90 -13.77 -3.16 2.97
C PHE A 90 -14.86 -4.12 3.43
N THR A 91 -14.57 -4.94 4.43
CA THR A 91 -15.54 -5.92 4.95
C THR A 91 -16.28 -5.40 6.18
N GLU A 92 -17.41 -6.03 6.53
CA GLU A 92 -18.27 -5.67 7.67
C GLU A 92 -17.57 -5.74 9.06
N ARG A 93 -16.37 -6.32 9.12
CA ARG A 93 -15.59 -6.49 10.37
C ARG A 93 -14.60 -5.37 10.63
N ILE A 94 -14.83 -4.19 10.06
CA ILE A 94 -13.96 -3.04 10.25
C ILE A 94 -14.75 -1.89 10.86
N THR A 95 -14.17 -1.25 11.87
CA THR A 95 -14.79 -0.15 12.59
C THR A 95 -14.31 1.20 12.06
N GLU A 96 -15.09 2.26 12.31
CA GLU A 96 -14.66 3.61 11.93
C GLU A 96 -13.37 4.03 12.64
N GLU A 97 -13.16 3.60 13.89
CA GLU A 97 -11.95 3.87 14.66
C GLU A 97 -10.71 3.22 14.04
N GLU A 98 -10.83 1.96 13.59
CA GLU A 98 -9.74 1.27 12.89
C GLU A 98 -9.38 1.97 11.58
N ILE A 99 -10.36 2.48 10.83
CA ILE A 99 -10.12 3.25 9.62
C ILE A 99 -9.49 4.60 9.95
N ALA A 100 -10.02 5.30 10.96
CA ALA A 100 -9.55 6.63 11.34
C ALA A 100 -8.08 6.62 11.76
N LYS A 101 -7.68 5.59 12.51
CA LYS A 101 -6.32 5.38 13.02
C LYS A 101 -5.40 4.71 12.00
N GLY A 102 -5.90 3.69 11.32
CA GLY A 102 -5.12 2.85 10.41
C GLY A 102 -4.83 3.54 9.10
N ILE A 103 -5.78 4.31 8.55
CA ILE A 103 -5.70 4.91 7.22
C ILE A 103 -5.53 6.41 7.32
N LYS A 104 -4.44 6.93 6.73
CA LYS A 104 -4.17 8.35 6.61
C LYS A 104 -4.90 8.96 5.42
N SER A 105 -4.73 8.37 4.24
CA SER A 105 -5.36 8.87 3.01
C SER A 105 -5.51 7.77 1.96
N ILE A 106 -6.47 7.95 1.06
CA ILE A 106 -6.73 7.08 -0.08
C ILE A 106 -6.77 7.93 -1.35
N LYS A 107 -6.02 7.53 -2.37
CA LYS A 107 -6.14 7.99 -3.75
C LYS A 107 -6.79 6.88 -4.56
N ASN A 108 -7.96 7.14 -5.12
CA ASN A 108 -8.73 6.14 -5.85
C ASN A 108 -8.73 6.42 -7.35
N TYR A 109 -8.21 5.47 -8.13
CA TYR A 109 -8.30 5.40 -9.59
C TYR A 109 -9.14 4.20 -10.05
N GLY A 110 -9.49 3.28 -9.15
CA GLY A 110 -10.25 2.06 -9.42
C GLY A 110 -11.63 2.05 -8.75
N LYS A 111 -12.03 0.89 -8.23
CA LYS A 111 -13.29 0.70 -7.51
C LYS A 111 -13.03 0.51 -6.02
N ILE A 112 -13.77 1.22 -5.18
CA ILE A 112 -13.84 0.99 -3.73
C ILE A 112 -15.25 0.51 -3.39
N GLN A 113 -15.34 -0.58 -2.63
CA GLN A 113 -16.60 -1.12 -2.10
C GLN A 113 -16.49 -1.19 -0.58
N CYS A 114 -17.51 -0.69 0.12
CA CYS A 114 -17.51 -0.70 1.58
C CYS A 114 -18.91 -0.84 2.20
N PRO A 115 -19.02 -1.34 3.44
CA PRO A 115 -20.25 -1.31 4.20
C PRO A 115 -20.79 0.11 4.36
N LYS A 116 -22.11 0.20 4.54
CA LYS A 116 -22.80 1.48 4.70
C LYS A 116 -22.37 2.19 5.98
N GLU A 117 -22.08 1.44 7.06
CA GLU A 117 -21.68 2.01 8.34
C GLU A 117 -20.39 2.80 8.26
N ILE A 118 -19.41 2.36 7.46
CA ILE A 118 -18.09 2.98 7.39
C ILE A 118 -17.92 3.95 6.21
N TYR A 119 -18.93 4.07 5.35
CA TYR A 119 -18.85 4.90 4.15
C TYR A 119 -18.50 6.36 4.47
N GLY A 120 -19.04 6.88 5.57
CA GLY A 120 -18.81 8.26 6.01
C GLY A 120 -17.34 8.54 6.29
N ILE A 121 -16.73 7.78 7.20
CA ILE A 121 -15.31 7.91 7.54
C ILE A 121 -14.41 7.60 6.34
N LEU A 122 -14.76 6.58 5.53
CA LEU A 122 -13.96 6.20 4.39
C LEU A 122 -13.93 7.31 3.33
N SER A 123 -15.08 7.94 3.06
CA SER A 123 -15.16 9.08 2.14
C SER A 123 -14.29 10.26 2.59
N GLN A 124 -14.14 10.49 3.91
CA GLN A 124 -13.24 11.52 4.43
C GLN A 124 -11.77 11.17 4.26
N LYS A 125 -11.42 9.88 4.24
CA LYS A 125 -10.05 9.42 3.99
C LYS A 125 -9.69 9.43 2.50
N VAL A 126 -10.67 9.43 1.60
CA VAL A 126 -10.43 9.55 0.16
C VAL A 126 -10.06 11.00 -0.17
N ALA A 127 -8.77 11.25 -0.33
CA ALA A 127 -8.23 12.56 -0.66
C ALA A 127 -8.42 12.89 -2.15
N GLU A 128 -8.32 11.89 -3.02
CA GLU A 128 -8.50 12.04 -4.46
C GLU A 128 -9.34 10.86 -4.97
N ASN A 129 -10.42 11.15 -5.70
CA ASN A 129 -11.28 10.12 -6.31
C ASN A 129 -11.46 10.37 -7.81
N TYR A 130 -10.81 9.53 -8.60
CA TYR A 130 -10.93 9.43 -10.06
C TYR A 130 -11.66 8.16 -10.50
N GLY A 131 -12.08 7.32 -9.54
CA GLY A 131 -12.78 6.06 -9.77
C GLY A 131 -14.16 6.02 -9.13
N ILE A 132 -14.63 4.80 -8.81
CA ILE A 132 -15.95 4.54 -8.23
C ILE A 132 -15.81 4.25 -6.75
N LEU A 133 -16.63 4.89 -5.91
CA LEU A 133 -16.77 4.59 -4.49
C LEU A 133 -18.21 4.17 -4.21
N ASN A 134 -18.43 2.89 -3.95
CA ASN A 134 -19.75 2.29 -3.70
C ASN A 134 -19.89 1.85 -2.26
N ARG A 135 -21.03 2.19 -1.65
CA ARG A 135 -21.51 1.53 -0.44
C ARG A 135 -22.35 0.32 -0.80
N GLU A 136 -22.18 -0.79 -0.11
CA GLU A 136 -23.12 -1.90 -0.20
C GLU A 136 -24.49 -1.45 0.33
N GLN A 137 -25.52 -1.62 -0.49
CA GLN A 137 -26.91 -1.52 -0.06
C GLN A 137 -27.34 -2.93 0.37
N GLU A 138 -27.96 -3.07 1.54
CA GLU A 138 -28.68 -4.29 1.92
C GLU A 138 -29.62 -4.69 0.76
N ASN A 139 -29.30 -5.83 0.14
CA ASN A 139 -30.05 -6.55 -0.89
C ASN A 139 -30.66 -5.72 -2.05
N SER A 140 -30.10 -5.90 -3.24
CA SER A 140 -30.95 -6.18 -4.41
C SER A 140 -30.45 -7.45 -5.09
N GLU A 141 -31.43 -8.26 -5.47
CA GLU A 141 -31.35 -9.62 -5.97
C GLU A 141 -30.45 -9.77 -7.20
N LYS A 142 -30.07 -11.03 -7.47
CA LYS A 142 -29.56 -11.49 -8.77
C LYS A 142 -30.33 -10.83 -9.91
N GLY A 143 -29.70 -9.90 -10.62
CA GLY A 143 -30.14 -9.40 -11.91
C GLY A 143 -29.27 -9.99 -13.01
N GLU A 144 -29.89 -10.73 -13.91
CA GLU A 144 -29.26 -11.30 -15.11
C GLU A 144 -28.68 -10.21 -16.03
N ASP A 145 -27.59 -10.60 -16.71
CA ASP A 145 -27.03 -10.10 -17.97
C ASP A 145 -27.53 -8.75 -18.52
N SER A 146 -26.64 -7.76 -18.51
CA SER A 146 -26.52 -6.87 -19.66
C SER A 146 -25.05 -6.84 -20.08
N GLY A 147 -24.76 -7.64 -21.10
CA GLY A 147 -23.44 -7.87 -21.69
C GLY A 147 -22.75 -6.60 -22.20
N TYR A 148 -22.14 -5.84 -21.30
CA TYR A 148 -21.11 -4.87 -21.63
C TYR A 148 -19.94 -4.97 -20.65
N THR A 149 -18.88 -5.64 -21.08
CA THR A 149 -17.55 -5.43 -20.51
C THR A 149 -17.03 -4.10 -21.02
N ILE A 150 -17.01 -3.06 -20.16
CA ILE A 150 -16.27 -1.84 -20.49
C ILE A 150 -14.78 -2.17 -20.36
N VAL A 151 -14.15 -2.46 -21.50
CA VAL A 151 -12.69 -2.47 -21.63
C VAL A 151 -12.28 -1.08 -22.10
N ALA A 152 -11.96 -0.20 -21.16
CA ALA A 152 -11.37 1.09 -21.48
C ALA A 152 -9.86 0.89 -21.72
N ASN A 153 -9.49 0.52 -22.95
CA ASN A 153 -8.22 0.96 -23.52
C ASN A 153 -8.28 0.91 -25.06
N ILE A 154 -8.65 2.03 -25.69
CA ILE A 154 -8.33 2.27 -27.11
C ILE A 154 -7.72 3.66 -27.16
N GLY A 155 -6.38 3.70 -27.19
CA GLY A 155 -5.65 4.86 -27.68
C GLY A 155 -5.98 5.03 -29.16
N ALA A 156 -6.53 6.18 -29.51
CA ALA A 156 -6.67 6.58 -30.90
C ALA A 156 -5.27 6.97 -31.42
N LEU A 157 -4.77 6.22 -32.39
CA LEU A 157 -3.70 6.68 -33.28
C LEU A 157 -4.41 7.35 -34.46
N GLU A 158 -4.33 8.68 -34.55
CA GLU A 158 -4.70 9.39 -35.78
C GLU A 158 -3.55 9.22 -36.80
N LEU A 159 -3.92 8.85 -38.03
CA LEU A 159 -3.00 8.66 -39.16
C LEU A 159 -2.38 9.96 -39.65
#